data_AF-A0A2C9CF69-F1
#
_entry.id   AF-A0A2C9CF69-F1
#
_cell.length_a   1.000
_cell.length_b   1.000
_cell.length_c   1.000
_cell.angle_alpha   90.00
_cell.angle_beta   90.00
_cell.angle_gamma   90.00
#
_symmetry.space_group_name_H-M   'P 1'
#
loop_
_entity.id
_entity.type
_entity.pdbx_description
1 polymer ?
#
loop_
_entity_poly.entity_id
_entity_poly.type
_entity_poly.pdbx_seq_one_letter_code
_entity_poly.pdbx_strand_id
1 'polypeptide(L)' 'MLKSIIWIGSSLKDLKEFPKEVQREFGYALYQAQMNKKHHRTNPLKGFDGVMEIVSD' A
#
# COMPACT_ATOMS: atom_id res chain seq x y z
N MET A 1 8.08 8.08 -15.06
CA MET A 1 8.04 6.60 -15.05
C MET A 1 7.53 6.16 -13.68
N LEU A 2 6.61 5.21 -13.60
CA LEU A 2 6.12 4.67 -12.31
C LEU A 2 7.19 3.76 -11.70
N LYS A 3 7.41 3.84 -10.38
CA LYS A 3 8.24 2.87 -9.69
C LYS A 3 7.58 1.49 -9.71
N SER A 4 8.35 0.43 -9.91
CA SER A 4 7.83 -0.94 -9.86
C SER A 4 7.43 -1.33 -8.44
N ILE A 5 6.34 -2.08 -8.30
CA ILE A 5 5.94 -2.70 -7.04
C ILE A 5 6.58 -4.08 -6.97
N ILE A 6 7.19 -4.39 -5.83
CA ILE A 6 7.73 -5.71 -5.53
C ILE A 6 6.89 -6.31 -4.41
N TRP A 7 6.27 -7.45 -4.67
CA TRP A 7 5.50 -8.20 -3.68
C TRP A 7 6.42 -9.20 -2.98
N ILE A 8 6.38 -9.22 -1.66
CA ILE A 8 7.21 -10.13 -0.84
C ILE A 8 6.32 -11.24 -0.26
N GLY A 9 6.75 -12.49 -0.40
CA GLY A 9 6.02 -13.65 0.13
C GLY A 9 4.57 -13.72 -0.37
N SER A 10 3.62 -13.89 0.56
CA SER A 10 2.19 -13.98 0.27
C SER A 10 1.49 -12.62 0.11
N SER A 11 2.18 -11.49 0.25
CA SER A 11 1.55 -10.16 0.34
C SER A 11 0.52 -9.84 -0.76
N LEU A 12 0.75 -10.23 -2.02
CA LEU A 12 -0.23 -10.03 -3.09
C LEU A 12 -1.44 -10.97 -2.96
N LYS A 13 -1.21 -12.20 -2.52
CA LYS A 13 -2.29 -13.18 -2.30
C LYS A 13 -3.16 -12.70 -1.14
N ASP A 14 -2.54 -12.32 -0.03
CA ASP A 14 -3.25 -11.85 1.17
C ASP A 14 -4.03 -10.57 0.86
N LEU A 15 -3.46 -9.64 0.08
CA LEU A 15 -4.18 -8.46 -0.39
C LEU A 15 -5.46 -8.83 -1.16
N LYS A 16 -5.40 -9.86 -2.02
CA LYS A 16 -6.55 -10.29 -2.83
C LYS A 16 -7.64 -10.99 -2.03
N GLU A 17 -7.36 -11.40 -0.79
CA GLU A 17 -8.34 -12.02 0.11
C GLU A 17 -9.17 -10.98 0.88
N PHE A 18 -8.74 -9.72 0.92
CA PHE A 18 -9.52 -8.63 1.52
C PHE A 18 -10.79 -8.28 0.72
N PRO A 19 -11.78 -7.59 1.34
CA PRO A 19 -12.91 -7.00 0.63
C PRO A 19 -12.48 -6.12 -0.55
N LYS A 20 -13.33 -5.99 -1.57
CA LYS A 20 -13.01 -5.25 -2.80
C LYS A 20 -12.72 -3.77 -2.52
N GLU A 21 -13.39 -3.21 -1.52
CA GLU A 21 -13.24 -1.83 -1.08
C GLU A 21 -11.82 -1.58 -0.56
N VAL A 22 -11.32 -2.46 0.29
CA VAL A 22 -9.94 -2.44 0.82
C VAL A 22 -8.92 -2.61 -0.30
N GLN A 23 -9.15 -3.56 -1.22
CA GLN A 23 -8.27 -3.75 -2.39
C GLN A 23 -8.15 -2.48 -3.24
N ARG A 24 -9.27 -1.77 -3.43
CA ARG A 24 -9.32 -0.53 -4.20
C ARG A 24 -8.56 0.60 -3.52
N GLU A 25 -8.78 0.81 -2.21
CA GLU A 25 -8.04 1.83 -1.45
C GLU A 25 -6.55 1.55 -1.42
N PHE A 26 -6.17 0.29 -1.17
CA PHE A 26 -4.78 -0.14 -1.15
C PHE A 26 -4.12 0.05 -2.52
N GLY A 27 -4.79 -0.37 -3.60
CA GLY A 27 -4.31 -0.20 -4.97
C GLY A 27 -4.08 1.27 -5.35
N TYR A 28 -4.98 2.16 -4.93
CA TYR A 28 -4.82 3.60 -5.16
C TYR A 28 -3.65 4.18 -4.34
N ALA A 29 -3.48 3.74 -3.10
CA ALA A 29 -2.35 4.16 -2.27
C ALA A 29 -1.00 3.70 -2.87
N LEU A 30 -0.93 2.46 -3.38
CA LEU A 30 0.25 1.97 -4.10
C LEU A 30 0.53 2.79 -5.36
N TYR A 31 -0.49 3.09 -6.16
CA TYR A 31 -0.33 3.92 -7.36
C TYR A 31 0.27 5.30 -7.03
N GLN A 32 -0.21 5.95 -5.96
CA GLN A 32 0.39 7.21 -5.48
C GLN A 32 1.86 7.03 -5.09
N ALA A 33 2.19 5.95 -4.36
CA ALA A 33 3.57 5.65 -3.99
C ALA A 33 4.47 5.43 -5.23
N GLN A 34 3.97 4.75 -6.26
CA GLN A 34 4.69 4.56 -7.53
C GLN A 34 5.00 5.89 -8.24
N MET A 35 4.18 6.92 -8.02
CA MET A 35 4.37 8.29 -8.51
C MET A 35 5.25 9.16 -7.60
N ASN A 36 5.86 8.60 -6.54
CA ASN A 36 6.52 9.36 -5.47
C ASN A 36 5.59 10.32 -4.71
N LYS A 37 4.29 10.01 -4.68
CA LYS A 37 3.29 10.75 -3.89
C LYS A 37 2.92 9.96 -2.65
N LYS A 38 2.37 10.65 -1.65
CA LYS A 38 1.85 10.04 -0.43
C LYS A 38 0.33 10.04 -0.45
N HIS A 39 -0.28 8.88 -0.16
CA HIS A 39 -1.73 8.77 -0.02
C HIS A 39 -2.17 9.30 1.36
N HIS A 40 -3.32 9.98 1.43
CA HIS A 40 -3.77 10.64 2.67
C HIS A 40 -4.02 9.67 3.83
N ARG A 41 -4.40 8.42 3.54
CA ARG A 41 -4.55 7.33 4.53
C ARG A 41 -3.26 6.53 4.75
N THR A 42 -2.09 7.17 4.70
CA THR A 42 -0.81 6.48 5.00
C THR A 42 -0.07 7.08 6.17
N ASN A 43 0.32 6.24 7.12
CA ASN A 43 1.02 6.61 8.34
C ASN A 43 2.40 5.94 8.39
N PRO A 44 3.42 6.58 8.99
CA PRO A 44 4.68 5.90 9.30
C PRO A 44 4.42 4.77 10.30
N LEU A 45 4.98 3.59 10.05
CA LEU A 45 4.88 2.48 10.98
C LEU A 45 5.80 2.73 12.18
N LYS A 46 5.23 2.77 13.39
CA LYS A 46 5.99 3.05 14.61
C LYS A 46 7.11 2.02 14.81
N GLY A 47 8.33 2.50 15.01
CA GLY A 47 9.51 1.66 15.24
C GLY A 47 10.24 1.21 13.97
N PHE A 48 9.82 1.69 12.80
CA PHE A 48 10.46 1.39 11.52
C PHE A 48 10.71 2.66 10.71
N ASP A 49 11.93 2.82 10.20
CA ASP A 49 12.29 3.94 9.32
C ASP A 49 11.96 3.62 7.86
N GLY A 50 11.27 4.54 7.19
CA GLY A 50 10.92 4.40 5.77
C GLY A 50 9.79 3.41 5.47
N VAL A 51 9.13 2.87 6.49
CA VAL A 51 7.97 1.97 6.35
C VAL A 51 6.68 2.75 6.57
N MET A 52 5.74 2.58 5.65
CA MET A 52 4.42 3.22 5.68
C MET A 52 3.32 2.14 5.74
N GLU A 53 2.34 2.34 6.60
CA GLU A 53 1.11 1.53 6.64
C GLU A 53 -0.04 2.25 5.93
N ILE A 54 -0.90 1.48 5.25
CA ILE A 54 -2.14 1.96 4.64
C ILE A 54 -3.28 1.53 5.57
N VAL A 55 -4.08 2.49 6.03
CA VAL A 55 -5.25 2.22 6.88
C VAL A 55 -6.50 2.33 6.01
N SER A 56 -7.33 1.29 6.04
CA SER A 56 -8.62 1.19 5.34
C SER A 56 -9.67 0.69 6.33
N ASP A 57 -10.92 1.13 6.17
CA ASP A 57 -12.04 0.83 7.07
C ASP A 57 -12.79 -0.45 6.66
#